data_AF-J3CUH7-F1
#
_entry.id   AF-J3CUH7-F1
#
_cell.length_a   1.000
_cell.length_b   1.000
_cell.length_c   1.000
_cell.angle_alpha   90.00
_cell.angle_beta   90.00
_cell.angle_gamma   90.00
#
_symmetry.space_group_name_H-M   'P 1'
#
loop_
_entity.id
_entity.type
_entity.pdbx_description
1 polymer ?
#
loop_
_entity_poly.entity_id
_entity_poly.type
_entity_poly.pdbx_seq_one_letter_code
_entity_poly.pdbx_strand_id
1 'polypeptide(L)'
;MSGWKIPLLWISIAIAIAMLAQFETIVVWTDLHSGFASWVQAVGSVLAILAAAVIAGWQTLQTRNADREKERRDRLNKFLAIRGILVHTDACFQIAVTELGNRSAPKVWERLGEEVSQARSVLASLPILDLPGPYAAIRLGLTEQNLRALNNFCTDVEESDPRFDKQEITAIFEEWRSKSANTLKWFLGQVQENSTIEEMREIVRLAREQT
;
A
#
# COMPACT_ATOMS: atom_id res chain seq x y z
N MET A 1 10.65 -20.17 14.02
CA MET A 1 10.25 -20.45 15.43
C MET A 1 11.30 -19.85 16.34
N SER A 2 10.92 -19.01 17.32
CA SER A 2 11.92 -18.35 18.19
C SER A 2 12.64 -19.39 19.05
N GLY A 3 13.96 -19.27 19.18
CA GLY A 3 14.84 -20.26 19.84
C GLY A 3 14.51 -20.55 21.30
N TRP A 4 13.71 -19.70 21.95
CA TRP A 4 13.28 -19.86 23.34
C TRP A 4 12.14 -20.86 23.54
N LYS A 5 11.42 -21.26 22.47
CA LYS A 5 10.31 -22.21 22.56
C LYS A 5 10.75 -23.67 22.71
N ILE A 6 11.93 -24.00 22.20
CA ILE A 6 12.50 -25.36 22.21
C ILE A 6 12.85 -25.81 23.65
N PRO A 7 13.58 -25.04 24.48
CA PRO A 7 13.88 -25.47 25.85
C PRO A 7 12.64 -25.60 26.73
N LEU A 8 11.63 -24.74 26.57
CA LEU A 8 10.36 -24.83 27.32
C LEU A 8 9.58 -26.10 27.00
N LEU A 9 9.61 -26.55 25.74
CA LEU A 9 8.97 -27.78 25.31
C LEU A 9 9.66 -29.01 25.93
N TRP A 10 10.99 -29.04 25.95
CA TRP A 10 11.76 -30.12 26.59
C TRP A 10 11.60 -30.17 28.10
N ILE A 11 11.55 -29.02 28.78
CA ILE A 11 11.28 -28.95 30.22
C ILE A 11 9.89 -29.50 30.54
N SER A 12 8.87 -29.15 29.73
CA SER A 12 7.50 -29.65 29.92
C SER A 12 7.42 -31.17 29.74
N ILE A 13 8.11 -31.72 28.74
CA ILE A 13 8.19 -33.17 28.50
C ILE A 13 8.91 -33.88 29.65
N ALA A 14 10.03 -33.33 30.14
CA ALA A 14 10.76 -33.90 31.27
C ALA A 14 9.93 -33.91 32.56
N ILE A 15 9.16 -32.85 32.82
CA ILE A 15 8.23 -32.78 33.97
C ILE A 15 7.12 -33.82 33.82
N ALA A 16 6.55 -34.00 32.63
CA ALA A 16 5.50 -34.99 32.38
C ALA A 16 6.00 -36.44 32.60
N ILE A 17 7.21 -36.77 32.14
CA ILE A 17 7.83 -38.08 32.35
C ILE A 17 8.12 -38.31 33.84
N ALA A 18 8.64 -37.31 34.54
CA ALA A 18 8.92 -37.40 35.98
C ALA A 18 7.62 -37.58 36.80
N MET A 19 6.53 -36.91 36.42
CA MET A 19 5.22 -37.09 37.07
C MET A 19 4.63 -38.48 36.83
N LEU A 20 4.78 -39.05 35.62
CA LEU A 20 4.33 -40.41 35.32
C LEU A 20 5.13 -41.46 36.10
N ALA A 21 6.43 -41.27 36.27
CA ALA A 21 7.29 -42.18 37.01
C ALA A 21 7.01 -42.20 38.52
N GLN A 22 6.44 -41.11 39.07
CA GLN A 22 6.11 -40.98 40.49
C GLN A 22 4.61 -41.07 40.79
N PHE A 23 3.82 -41.49 39.80
CA PHE A 23 2.37 -41.48 39.87
C PHE A 23 1.82 -42.30 41.05
N GLU A 24 2.35 -43.51 41.31
CA GLU A 24 1.88 -44.34 42.44
C GLU A 24 2.15 -43.70 43.81
N THR A 25 3.32 -43.10 44.00
CA THR A 25 3.68 -42.39 45.24
C THR A 25 2.82 -41.15 45.45
N ILE A 26 2.49 -40.44 44.37
CA ILE A 26 1.62 -39.28 44.39
C ILE A 26 0.20 -39.69 44.77
N VAL A 27 -0.34 -40.77 44.19
CA VAL A 27 -1.69 -41.28 44.46
C VAL A 27 -1.85 -41.67 45.94
N VAL A 28 -0.91 -42.45 46.49
CA VAL A 28 -0.94 -42.85 47.91
C VAL A 28 -0.85 -41.63 48.84
N TRP A 29 -0.03 -40.63 48.49
CA TRP A 29 0.11 -39.41 49.28
C TRP A 29 -1.13 -38.50 49.21
N THR A 30 -1.81 -38.42 48.05
CA THR A 30 -3.07 -37.68 47.89
C THR A 30 -4.25 -38.35 48.59
N ASP A 31 -4.29 -39.67 48.68
CA ASP A 31 -5.31 -40.39 49.46
C ASP A 31 -5.19 -40.11 50.97
N LEU A 32 -3.96 -39.93 51.46
CA LEU A 32 -3.68 -39.50 52.84
C LEU A 32 -3.99 -38.02 53.10
N HIS A 33 -4.04 -37.18 52.07
CA HIS A 33 -4.25 -35.73 52.16
C HIS A 33 -5.30 -35.25 51.15
N SER A 34 -6.54 -35.72 51.28
CA SER A 34 -7.65 -35.47 50.33
C SER A 34 -7.93 -33.99 50.04
N GLY A 35 -7.64 -33.08 50.99
CA GLY A 35 -7.78 -31.64 50.79
C GLY A 35 -6.77 -31.02 49.81
N PHE A 36 -5.59 -31.65 49.62
CA PHE A 36 -4.49 -31.07 48.87
C PHE A 36 -4.73 -31.09 47.35
N ALA A 37 -5.36 -32.16 46.85
CA ALA A 37 -5.71 -32.28 45.43
C ALA A 37 -6.67 -31.17 44.97
N SER A 38 -7.69 -30.86 45.79
CA SER A 38 -8.65 -29.79 45.51
C SER A 38 -7.99 -28.40 45.47
N TRP A 39 -7.00 -28.16 46.34
CA TRP A 39 -6.26 -26.91 46.40
C TRP A 39 -5.33 -26.73 45.18
N VAL A 40 -4.59 -27.77 44.79
CA VAL A 40 -3.73 -27.74 43.60
C VAL A 40 -4.56 -27.51 42.33
N GLN A 41 -5.73 -28.15 42.22
CA GLN A 41 -6.65 -27.93 41.11
C GLN A 41 -7.17 -26.48 41.06
N ALA A 42 -7.55 -25.92 42.22
CA ALA A 42 -8.00 -24.53 42.30
C ALA A 42 -6.88 -23.56 41.88
N VAL A 43 -5.67 -23.72 42.40
CA VAL A 43 -4.50 -22.89 42.03
C VAL A 43 -4.15 -23.06 40.54
N GLY A 44 -4.18 -24.28 40.02
CA GLY A 44 -3.94 -24.56 38.60
C GLY A 44 -4.97 -23.88 37.70
N SER A 45 -6.24 -23.90 38.08
CA SER A 45 -7.31 -23.24 37.31
C SER A 45 -7.17 -21.72 37.30
N VAL A 46 -6.82 -21.10 38.44
CA VAL A 46 -6.54 -19.65 38.51
C VAL A 46 -5.35 -19.26 37.64
N LEU A 47 -4.25 -20.03 37.69
CA LEU A 47 -3.09 -19.79 36.84
C LEU A 47 -3.40 -19.97 35.36
N ALA A 48 -4.20 -20.98 34.99
CA ALA A 48 -4.62 -21.20 33.61
C ALA A 48 -5.46 -20.03 33.08
N ILE A 49 -6.40 -19.52 33.88
CA ILE A 49 -7.23 -18.37 33.52
C ILE A 49 -6.37 -17.11 33.37
N LEU A 50 -5.42 -16.86 34.28
CA LEU A 50 -4.50 -15.73 34.18
C LEU A 50 -3.61 -15.82 32.93
N ALA A 51 -3.06 -17.00 32.65
CA ALA A 51 -2.25 -17.22 31.45
C ALA A 51 -3.08 -16.98 30.17
N ALA A 52 -4.31 -17.50 30.12
CA ALA A 52 -5.22 -17.26 29.00
C ALA A 52 -5.53 -15.77 28.80
N ALA A 53 -5.78 -15.03 29.90
CA ALA A 53 -6.04 -13.59 29.84
C ALA A 53 -4.82 -12.80 29.30
N VAL A 54 -3.61 -13.13 29.75
CA VAL A 54 -2.37 -12.51 29.26
C VAL A 54 -2.16 -12.80 27.77
N ILE A 55 -2.35 -14.05 27.34
CA ILE A 55 -2.22 -14.43 25.93
C ILE A 55 -3.25 -13.71 25.07
N ALA A 56 -4.50 -13.64 25.51
CA ALA A 56 -5.57 -12.94 24.78
C ALA A 56 -5.28 -11.43 24.65
N GLY A 57 -4.79 -10.80 25.72
CA GLY A 57 -4.37 -9.39 25.69
C GLY A 57 -3.21 -9.15 24.73
N TRP A 58 -2.20 -10.02 24.75
CA TRP A 58 -1.05 -9.91 23.85
C TRP A 58 -1.43 -10.15 22.39
N GLN A 59 -2.26 -11.15 22.11
CA GLN A 59 -2.80 -11.41 20.77
C GLN A 59 -3.58 -10.20 20.24
N THR A 60 -4.42 -9.59 21.08
CA THR A 60 -5.21 -8.40 20.70
C THR A 60 -4.33 -7.20 20.38
N LEU A 61 -3.26 -6.97 21.15
CA LEU A 61 -2.30 -5.91 20.84
C LEU A 61 -1.55 -6.19 19.53
N GLN A 62 -1.18 -7.45 19.31
CA GLN A 62 -0.45 -7.85 18.11
C GLN A 62 -1.30 -7.76 16.84
N THR A 63 -2.57 -8.20 16.89
CA THR A 63 -3.49 -8.03 15.76
C THR A 63 -3.75 -6.57 15.47
N ARG A 64 -4.01 -5.74 16.49
CA ARG A 64 -4.19 -4.29 16.29
C ARG A 64 -2.98 -3.62 15.64
N ASN A 65 -1.76 -4.02 16.02
CA ASN A 65 -0.54 -3.50 15.41
C ASN A 65 -0.37 -4.01 13.96
N ALA A 66 -0.69 -5.28 13.70
CA ALA A 66 -0.63 -5.85 12.36
C ALA A 66 -1.68 -5.22 11.42
N ASP A 67 -2.89 -4.97 11.91
CA ASP A 67 -3.96 -4.32 11.14
C ASP A 67 -3.59 -2.88 10.80
N ARG A 68 -3.04 -2.12 11.76
CA ARG A 68 -2.52 -0.77 11.51
C ARG A 68 -1.41 -0.76 10.47
N GLU A 69 -0.48 -1.70 10.57
CA GLU A 69 0.61 -1.83 9.61
C GLU A 69 0.10 -2.23 8.22
N LYS A 70 -0.91 -3.11 8.15
CA LYS A 70 -1.55 -3.49 6.89
C LYS A 70 -2.28 -2.31 6.25
N GLU A 71 -3.10 -1.58 7.01
CA GLU A 71 -3.77 -0.37 6.52
C GLU A 71 -2.76 0.67 6.02
N ARG A 72 -1.63 0.79 6.71
CA ARG A 72 -0.54 1.70 6.33
C ARG A 72 0.09 1.30 5.01
N ARG A 73 0.45 0.02 4.84
CA ARG A 73 1.00 -0.51 3.58
C ARG A 73 0.03 -0.40 2.42
N ASP A 74 -1.25 -0.67 2.65
CA ASP A 74 -2.28 -0.53 1.62
C ASP A 74 -2.40 0.94 1.16
N ARG A 75 -2.36 1.89 2.09
CA ARG A 75 -2.30 3.32 1.75
C ARG A 75 -1.06 3.62 0.91
N LEU A 76 0.12 3.16 1.33
CA LEU A 76 1.38 3.36 0.63
C LEU A 76 1.35 2.83 -0.82
N ASN A 77 0.86 1.61 -1.00
CA ASN A 77 0.73 0.98 -2.31
C ASN A 77 -0.20 1.77 -3.23
N LYS A 78 -1.33 2.27 -2.69
CA LYS A 78 -2.24 3.16 -3.43
C LYS A 78 -1.54 4.47 -3.82
N PHE A 79 -0.77 5.08 -2.92
CA PHE A 79 0.01 6.28 -3.22
C PHE A 79 1.02 6.05 -4.35
N LEU A 80 1.77 4.94 -4.30
CA LEU A 80 2.74 4.59 -5.32
C LEU A 80 2.07 4.35 -6.68
N ALA A 81 0.91 3.71 -6.70
CA ALA A 81 0.12 3.53 -7.92
C ALA A 81 -0.28 4.88 -8.53
N ILE A 82 -0.84 5.80 -7.72
CA ILE A 82 -1.23 7.15 -8.19
C ILE A 82 -0.01 7.92 -8.70
N ARG A 83 1.12 7.85 -7.99
CA ARG A 83 2.38 8.47 -8.44
C ARG A 83 2.81 7.92 -9.80
N GLY A 84 2.80 6.60 -9.98
CA GLY A 84 3.17 5.96 -11.24
C GLY A 84 2.32 6.47 -12.40
N ILE A 85 1.00 6.56 -12.21
CA ILE A 85 0.07 7.07 -13.22
C ILE A 85 0.33 8.55 -13.54
N LEU A 86 0.55 9.39 -12.53
CA LEU A 86 0.84 10.81 -12.72
C LEU A 86 2.17 11.05 -13.45
N VAL A 87 3.20 10.26 -13.14
CA VAL A 87 4.50 10.32 -13.83
C VAL A 87 4.34 9.90 -15.29
N HIS A 88 3.61 8.81 -15.55
CA HIS A 88 3.33 8.34 -16.89
C HIS A 88 2.49 9.35 -17.70
N THR A 89 1.53 10.00 -17.05
CA THR A 89 0.73 11.09 -17.64
C THR A 89 1.61 12.30 -18.01
N ASP A 90 2.52 12.72 -17.13
CA ASP A 90 3.48 13.79 -17.45
C ASP A 90 4.34 13.41 -18.66
N ALA A 91 4.84 12.17 -18.71
CA ALA A 91 5.62 11.68 -19.86
C ALA A 91 4.83 11.73 -21.17
N CYS A 92 3.53 11.36 -21.16
CA CYS A 92 2.67 11.49 -22.34
C CYS A 92 2.56 12.94 -22.82
N PHE A 93 2.38 13.91 -21.92
CA PHE A 93 2.38 15.33 -22.29
C PHE A 93 3.74 15.80 -22.83
N GLN A 94 4.85 15.32 -22.26
CA GLN A 94 6.19 15.66 -22.76
C GLN A 94 6.42 15.15 -24.18
N ILE A 95 6.00 13.91 -24.46
CA ILE A 95 6.05 13.33 -25.80
C ILE A 95 5.16 14.16 -26.73
N ALA A 96 3.91 14.45 -26.35
CA ALA A 96 2.99 15.26 -27.15
C ALA A 96 3.60 16.62 -27.58
N VAL A 97 4.18 17.36 -26.63
CA VAL A 97 4.81 18.67 -26.91
C VAL A 97 6.01 18.51 -27.84
N THR A 98 6.84 17.49 -27.62
CA THR A 98 8.06 17.26 -28.42
C THR A 98 7.72 16.86 -29.85
N GLU A 99 6.76 15.96 -30.03
CA GLU A 99 6.35 15.45 -31.34
C GLU A 99 5.58 16.49 -32.16
N LEU A 100 4.84 17.39 -31.50
CA LEU A 100 4.19 18.54 -32.14
C LEU A 100 5.22 19.50 -32.76
N GLY A 101 6.36 19.70 -32.10
CA GLY A 101 7.48 20.50 -32.60
C GLY A 101 8.22 19.86 -33.78
N ASN A 102 8.34 18.53 -33.78
CA ASN A 102 9.18 17.78 -34.72
C ASN A 102 8.48 17.32 -36.03
N ARG A 103 7.19 17.61 -36.22
CA ARG A 103 6.38 17.11 -37.35
C ARG A 103 6.40 15.58 -37.46
N SER A 104 6.15 14.93 -36.33
CA SER A 104 6.32 13.49 -36.19
C SER A 104 5.38 12.67 -37.06
N ALA A 105 5.81 11.45 -37.37
CA ALA A 105 5.06 10.52 -38.19
C ALA A 105 3.72 10.13 -37.52
N PRO A 106 2.65 9.88 -38.30
CA PRO A 106 1.33 9.50 -37.78
C PRO A 106 1.37 8.34 -36.77
N LYS A 107 2.27 7.37 -36.98
CA LYS A 107 2.48 6.22 -36.08
C LYS A 107 2.86 6.60 -34.65
N VAL A 108 3.49 7.75 -34.43
CA VAL A 108 3.85 8.20 -33.08
C VAL A 108 2.61 8.70 -32.34
N TRP A 109 1.70 9.38 -33.04
CA TRP A 109 0.43 9.85 -32.49
C TRP A 109 -0.53 8.70 -32.18
N GLU A 110 -0.57 7.67 -33.02
CA GLU A 110 -1.32 6.44 -32.77
C GLU A 110 -0.83 5.76 -31.47
N ARG A 111 0.48 5.56 -31.34
CA ARG A 111 1.08 4.98 -30.12
C ARG A 111 0.83 5.85 -28.89
N LEU A 112 0.96 7.17 -29.02
CA LEU A 112 0.67 8.09 -27.92
C LEU A 112 -0.81 8.03 -27.52
N GLY A 113 -1.73 7.91 -28.48
CA GLY A 113 -3.15 7.71 -28.22
C GLY A 113 -3.42 6.43 -27.42
N GLU A 114 -2.78 5.32 -27.76
CA GLU A 114 -2.88 4.07 -27.00
C GLU A 114 -2.40 4.23 -25.55
N GLU A 115 -1.22 4.83 -25.35
CA GLU A 115 -0.65 5.07 -24.02
C GLU A 115 -1.53 6.02 -23.19
N VAL A 116 -2.04 7.10 -23.80
CA VAL A 116 -2.95 8.06 -23.16
C VAL A 116 -4.28 7.39 -22.79
N SER A 117 -4.83 6.56 -23.67
CA SER A 117 -6.04 5.79 -23.42
C SER A 117 -5.86 4.80 -22.27
N GLN A 118 -4.71 4.11 -22.22
CA GLN A 118 -4.36 3.22 -21.12
C GLN A 118 -4.23 4.00 -19.82
N ALA A 119 -3.48 5.11 -19.80
CA ALA A 119 -3.32 5.98 -18.64
C ALA A 119 -4.68 6.46 -18.10
N ARG A 120 -5.57 6.87 -19.01
CA ARG A 120 -6.94 7.29 -18.68
C ARG A 120 -7.77 6.14 -18.10
N SER A 121 -7.70 4.94 -18.68
CA SER A 121 -8.44 3.78 -18.16
C SER A 121 -8.03 3.43 -16.74
N VAL A 122 -6.72 3.50 -16.45
CA VAL A 122 -6.17 3.24 -15.12
C VAL A 122 -6.60 4.34 -14.17
N LEU A 123 -6.50 5.61 -14.58
CA LEU A 123 -6.90 6.76 -13.76
C LEU A 123 -8.41 6.73 -13.44
N ALA A 124 -9.26 6.33 -14.39
CA ALA A 124 -10.69 6.19 -14.20
C ALA A 124 -11.07 5.00 -13.30
N SER A 125 -10.23 3.96 -13.25
CA SER A 125 -10.43 2.81 -12.36
C SER A 125 -10.06 3.09 -10.90
N LEU A 126 -9.41 4.24 -10.62
CA LEU A 126 -9.03 4.59 -9.25
C LEU A 126 -10.27 4.88 -8.40
N PRO A 127 -10.39 4.26 -7.21
CA PRO A 127 -11.46 4.58 -6.28
C PRO A 127 -11.30 6.02 -5.76
N ILE A 128 -12.08 6.96 -6.31
CA ILE A 128 -12.03 8.39 -5.97
C ILE A 128 -12.23 8.62 -4.46
N LEU A 129 -13.05 7.77 -3.82
CA LEU A 129 -13.34 7.83 -2.38
C LEU A 129 -12.15 7.44 -1.49
N ASP A 130 -11.17 6.71 -2.02
CA ASP A 130 -9.98 6.28 -1.29
C ASP A 130 -8.81 7.28 -1.40
N LEU A 131 -9.02 8.40 -2.07
CA LEU A 131 -7.98 9.40 -2.29
C LEU A 131 -7.68 10.20 -1.01
N PRO A 132 -6.42 10.65 -0.83
CA PRO A 132 -5.98 11.46 0.31
C PRO A 132 -6.61 12.87 0.24
N GLY A 133 -7.84 12.97 0.71
CA GLY A 133 -8.58 14.22 0.82
C GLY A 133 -9.29 14.69 -0.46
N PRO A 134 -10.24 15.63 -0.32
CA PRO A 134 -11.12 16.06 -1.41
C PRO A 134 -10.37 16.75 -2.55
N TYR A 135 -9.22 17.38 -2.27
CA TYR A 135 -8.42 18.09 -3.27
C TYR A 135 -7.69 17.14 -4.23
N ALA A 136 -7.32 15.93 -3.79
CA ALA A 136 -6.69 14.95 -4.66
C ALA A 136 -7.65 14.48 -5.75
N ALA A 137 -8.92 14.23 -5.40
CA ALA A 137 -9.98 13.87 -6.35
C ALA A 137 -10.18 14.94 -7.43
N ILE A 138 -10.26 16.21 -7.03
CA ILE A 138 -10.44 17.32 -7.97
C ILE A 138 -9.27 17.41 -8.94
N ARG A 139 -8.03 17.34 -8.44
CA ARG A 139 -6.83 17.43 -9.27
C ARG A 139 -6.69 16.26 -10.24
N LEU A 140 -6.96 15.03 -9.78
CA LEU A 140 -6.96 13.86 -10.64
C LEU A 140 -8.07 13.93 -11.70
N GLY A 141 -9.23 14.48 -11.36
CA GLY A 141 -10.30 14.74 -12.32
C GLY A 141 -9.89 15.73 -13.42
N LEU A 142 -9.20 16.82 -13.05
CA LEU A 142 -8.63 17.76 -14.03
C LEU A 142 -7.58 17.09 -14.92
N THR A 143 -6.74 16.21 -14.36
CA THR A 143 -5.77 15.44 -15.13
C THR A 143 -6.46 14.46 -16.10
N GLU A 144 -7.54 13.78 -15.69
CA GLU A 144 -8.35 12.92 -16.58
C GLU A 144 -8.95 13.73 -17.74
N GLN A 145 -9.48 14.92 -17.43
CA GLN A 145 -10.07 15.79 -18.44
C GLN A 145 -9.02 16.22 -19.48
N ASN A 146 -7.81 16.59 -19.04
CA ASN A 146 -6.72 16.95 -19.94
C ASN A 146 -6.24 15.76 -20.77
N LEU A 147 -6.12 14.57 -20.16
CA LEU A 147 -5.79 13.33 -20.88
C LEU A 147 -6.85 12.98 -21.92
N ARG A 148 -8.14 13.16 -21.60
CA ARG A 148 -9.24 12.96 -22.54
C ARG A 148 -9.13 13.92 -23.73
N ALA A 149 -8.85 15.19 -23.46
CA ALA A 149 -8.67 16.19 -24.52
C ALA A 149 -7.45 15.85 -25.41
N LEU A 150 -6.34 15.40 -24.81
CA LEU A 150 -5.18 14.91 -25.55
C LEU A 150 -5.50 13.66 -26.38
N ASN A 151 -6.26 12.71 -25.84
CA ASN A 151 -6.65 11.50 -26.56
C ASN A 151 -7.51 11.81 -27.79
N ASN A 152 -8.49 12.71 -27.64
CA ASN A 152 -9.32 13.17 -28.74
C ASN A 152 -8.45 13.85 -29.79
N PHE A 153 -7.52 14.72 -29.38
CA PHE A 153 -6.57 15.36 -30.28
C PHE A 153 -5.71 14.34 -31.04
N CYS A 154 -5.18 13.30 -30.38
CA CYS A 154 -4.39 12.25 -31.05
C CYS A 154 -5.21 11.49 -32.10
N THR A 155 -6.52 11.35 -31.87
CA THR A 155 -7.45 10.72 -32.83
C THR A 155 -7.76 11.65 -34.00
N ASP A 156 -7.92 12.96 -33.72
CA ASP A 156 -8.30 13.97 -34.72
C ASP A 156 -7.10 14.40 -35.60
N VAL A 157 -5.86 14.35 -35.09
CA VAL A 157 -4.62 14.72 -35.82
C VAL A 157 -4.36 13.84 -37.05
N GLU A 158 -4.96 12.65 -37.11
CA GLU A 158 -4.87 11.77 -38.28
C GLU A 158 -5.51 12.41 -39.53
N GLU A 159 -6.48 13.29 -39.34
CA GLU A 159 -6.96 14.19 -40.39
C GLU A 159 -6.09 15.44 -40.40
N SER A 160 -5.28 15.59 -41.46
CA SER A 160 -4.42 16.76 -41.71
C SER A 160 -5.23 18.06 -41.88
N ASP A 161 -5.85 18.57 -40.81
CA ASP A 161 -6.63 19.79 -40.85
C ASP A 161 -5.69 21.00 -40.72
N PRO A 162 -5.52 21.80 -41.80
CA PRO A 162 -4.66 22.99 -41.79
C PRO A 162 -5.14 24.11 -40.84
N ARG A 163 -6.28 23.93 -40.16
CA ARG A 163 -6.87 24.91 -39.23
C ARG A 163 -6.20 25.00 -37.87
N PHE A 164 -5.34 24.06 -37.51
CA PHE A 164 -4.71 24.05 -36.21
C PHE A 164 -3.48 24.96 -36.16
N ASP A 165 -3.62 26.11 -35.49
CA ASP A 165 -2.48 26.95 -35.15
C ASP A 165 -1.56 26.20 -34.19
N LYS A 166 -0.39 25.82 -34.69
CA LYS A 166 0.62 25.07 -33.94
C LYS A 166 1.06 25.80 -32.68
N GLN A 167 1.13 27.13 -32.72
CA GLN A 167 1.56 27.92 -31.56
C GLN A 167 0.52 27.85 -30.44
N GLU A 168 -0.76 27.91 -30.80
CA GLU A 168 -1.87 27.81 -29.85
C GLU A 168 -1.92 26.43 -29.19
N ILE A 169 -1.84 25.35 -29.96
CA ILE A 169 -1.85 23.98 -29.39
C ILE A 169 -0.64 23.72 -28.52
N THR A 170 0.55 24.16 -28.95
CA THR A 170 1.77 24.01 -28.15
C THR A 170 1.61 24.69 -26.80
N ALA A 171 1.05 25.92 -26.78
CA ALA A 171 0.78 26.65 -25.54
C ALA A 171 -0.21 25.91 -24.63
N ILE A 172 -1.28 25.33 -25.19
CA ILE A 172 -2.26 24.53 -24.45
C ILE A 172 -1.59 23.30 -23.82
N PHE A 173 -0.77 22.57 -24.57
CA PHE A 173 -0.09 21.37 -24.07
C PHE A 173 0.99 21.72 -23.03
N GLU A 174 1.71 22.82 -23.20
CA GLU A 174 2.63 23.32 -22.18
C GLU A 174 1.90 23.72 -20.89
N GLU A 175 0.72 24.35 -21.00
CA GLU A 175 -0.13 24.65 -19.85
C GLU A 175 -0.58 23.37 -19.14
N TRP A 176 -1.05 22.36 -19.88
CA TRP A 176 -1.48 21.08 -19.31
C TRP A 176 -0.32 20.34 -18.66
N ARG A 177 0.85 20.33 -19.30
CA ARG A 177 2.09 19.79 -18.72
C ARG A 177 2.44 20.50 -17.41
N SER A 178 2.44 21.82 -17.41
CA SER A 178 2.71 22.62 -16.21
C SER A 178 1.72 22.29 -15.08
N LYS A 179 0.41 22.18 -15.38
CA LYS A 179 -0.62 21.77 -14.41
C LYS A 179 -0.42 20.34 -13.90
N SER A 180 -0.03 19.41 -14.77
CA SER A 180 0.27 18.02 -14.41
C SER A 180 1.49 17.95 -13.49
N ALA A 181 2.60 18.59 -13.86
CA ALA A 181 3.81 18.66 -13.05
C ALA A 181 3.57 19.32 -11.68
N ASN A 182 2.77 20.40 -11.64
CA ASN A 182 2.37 21.04 -10.38
C ASN A 182 1.51 20.12 -9.51
N THR A 183 0.62 19.33 -10.13
CA THR A 183 -0.20 18.34 -9.41
C THR A 183 0.66 17.22 -8.84
N LEU A 184 1.61 16.71 -9.63
CA LEU A 184 2.58 15.72 -9.16
C LEU A 184 3.42 16.26 -8.01
N LYS A 185 3.96 17.48 -8.12
CA LYS A 185 4.74 18.13 -7.06
C LYS A 185 3.93 18.33 -5.79
N TRP A 186 2.69 18.81 -5.92
CA TRP A 186 1.77 18.96 -4.79
C TRP A 186 1.47 17.61 -4.13
N PHE A 187 1.21 16.56 -4.92
CA PHE A 187 0.93 15.22 -4.41
C PHE A 187 2.14 14.64 -3.67
N LEU A 188 3.35 14.82 -4.21
CA LEU A 188 4.59 14.44 -3.53
C LEU A 188 4.80 15.21 -2.22
N GLY A 189 4.44 16.49 -2.18
CA GLY A 189 4.46 17.28 -0.95
C GLY A 189 3.50 16.75 0.11
N GLN A 190 2.28 16.36 -0.28
CA GLN A 190 1.31 15.76 0.62
C GLN A 190 1.77 14.40 1.17
N VAL A 191 2.46 13.61 0.35
CA VAL A 191 3.11 12.37 0.81
C VAL A 191 4.20 12.70 1.83
N GLN A 192 5.07 13.66 1.54
CA GLN A 192 6.13 14.06 2.45
C GLN A 192 5.61 14.60 3.79
N GLU A 193 4.52 15.35 3.81
CA GLU A 193 3.93 15.88 5.05
C GLU A 193 3.23 14.80 5.89
N ASN A 194 2.64 13.79 5.25
CA ASN A 194 1.82 12.77 5.92
C ASN A 194 2.54 11.44 6.15
N SER A 195 3.74 11.25 5.59
CA SER A 195 4.55 10.04 5.75
C SER A 195 5.62 10.19 6.83
N THR A 196 5.88 9.11 7.57
CA THR A 196 7.03 9.09 8.49
C THR A 196 8.35 9.00 7.72
N ILE A 197 9.46 9.33 8.39
CA ILE A 197 10.82 9.25 7.80
C ILE A 197 11.12 7.85 7.24
N GLU A 198 10.64 6.80 7.91
CA GLU A 198 10.76 5.40 7.47
C GLU A 198 10.03 5.16 6.13
N GLU A 199 8.79 5.65 6.02
CA GLU A 199 7.99 5.54 4.80
C GLU A 199 8.60 6.32 3.66
N MET A 200 9.11 7.53 3.89
CA MET A 200 9.81 8.28 2.85
C MET A 200 11.03 7.52 2.35
N ARG A 201 11.76 6.86 3.24
CA ARG A 201 12.95 6.07 2.87
C ARG A 201 12.55 4.87 2.02
N GLU A 202 11.43 4.22 2.34
CA GLU A 202 10.88 3.10 1.58
C GLU A 202 10.30 3.53 0.23
N ILE A 203 9.60 4.67 0.16
CA ILE A 203 9.13 5.28 -1.10
C ILE A 203 10.31 5.60 -2.00
N VAL A 204 11.37 6.23 -1.47
CA VAL A 204 12.57 6.57 -2.24
C VAL A 204 13.28 5.31 -2.72
N ARG A 205 13.33 4.26 -1.89
CA ARG A 205 13.91 2.97 -2.28
C ARG A 205 13.11 2.34 -3.43
N LEU A 206 11.79 2.21 -3.28
CA LEU A 206 10.91 1.63 -4.31
C LEU A 206 10.93 2.47 -5.59
N ALA A 207 11.02 3.79 -5.48
CA ALA A 207 11.13 4.67 -6.63
C ALA A 207 12.43 4.47 -7.42
N ARG A 208 13.54 4.11 -6.75
CA ARG A 208 14.81 3.76 -7.43
C ARG A 208 14.80 2.39 -8.09
N GLU A 209 13.99 1.46 -7.57
CA GLU A 209 13.86 0.12 -8.15
C GLU A 209 13.02 0.11 -9.44
N GLN A 210 12.26 1.19 -9.72
CA GLN A 210 11.39 1.33 -10.90
C GLN A 210 11.93 2.25 -12.02
N THR A 211 13.04 2.95 -11.78
CA THR A 211 13.79 3.75 -12.79
C THR A 211 14.98 2.98 -13.30
#